data_AF-A0A2E2YHU9-F1
#
_entry.id   AF-A0A2E2YHU9-F1
#
_cell.length_a   1.000
_cell.length_b   1.000
_cell.length_c   1.000
_cell.angle_alpha   90.00
_cell.angle_beta   90.00
_cell.angle_gamma   90.00
#
_symmetry.space_group_name_H-M   'P 1'
#
loop_
_entity.id
_entity.type
_entity.pdbx_description
1 polymer ?
#
loop_
_entity_poly.entity_id
_entity_poly.type
_entity_poly.pdbx_seq_one_letter_code
_entity_poly.pdbx_strand_id
1 'polypeptide(L)'
;MKRFLIKRVMSGAGDIPKNDLNAAGQNSEEVLNAMRSEGKNIQQEQSYVVGDAIFCVYNADSEDLIKEHSERSGAPADEISEVKSVIRHNTSFVS
;
A
#
# COMPACT_ATOMS: atom_id res chain seq x y z
N MET A 1 -9.33 -5.41 11.29
CA MET A 1 -8.18 -5.13 10.42
C MET A 1 -6.96 -4.73 11.20
N LYS A 2 -5.87 -5.48 11.01
CA LYS A 2 -4.50 -5.12 11.35
C LYS A 2 -3.97 -4.12 10.33
N ARG A 3 -2.93 -3.37 10.67
CA ARG A 3 -2.27 -2.43 9.77
C ARG A 3 -0.99 -3.06 9.23
N PHE A 4 -0.74 -2.94 7.94
CA PHE A 4 0.44 -3.46 7.25
C PHE A 4 1.14 -2.32 6.50
N LEU A 5 2.47 -2.34 6.56
CA LEU A 5 3.33 -1.55 5.69
C LEU A 5 3.93 -2.50 4.65
N ILE A 6 3.66 -2.21 3.38
CA ILE A 6 4.16 -2.99 2.25
C ILE A 6 5.25 -2.17 1.58
N LYS A 7 6.33 -2.83 1.17
CA LYS A 7 7.35 -2.27 0.30
C LYS A 7 7.32 -2.98 -1.05
N ARG A 8 7.37 -2.19 -2.12
CA ARG A 8 7.49 -2.64 -3.52
C ARG A 8 8.74 -2.01 -4.10
N VAL A 9 9.74 -2.80 -4.45
CA VAL A 9 10.96 -2.35 -5.10
C VAL A 9 10.67 -2.17 -6.59
N MET A 10 10.89 -0.97 -7.09
CA MET A 10 10.64 -0.61 -8.49
C MET A 10 11.67 0.43 -8.90
N SER A 11 12.65 0.00 -9.71
CA SER A 11 13.69 0.89 -10.20
C SER A 11 13.07 2.07 -10.96
N GLY A 12 13.51 3.28 -10.63
CA GLY A 12 12.99 4.53 -11.20
C GLY A 12 11.63 4.95 -10.65
N ALA A 13 11.09 4.32 -9.58
CA ALA A 13 9.77 4.64 -9.05
C ALA A 13 9.56 6.14 -8.77
N GLY A 14 10.57 6.79 -8.19
CA GLY A 14 10.57 8.23 -7.90
C GLY A 14 10.55 9.14 -9.13
N ASP A 15 10.95 8.62 -10.29
CA ASP A 15 10.96 9.34 -11.57
C ASP A 15 9.68 9.09 -12.38
N ILE A 16 8.81 8.17 -11.93
CA ILE A 16 7.55 7.88 -12.60
C ILE A 16 6.64 9.13 -12.55
N PRO A 17 6.11 9.59 -13.70
CA PRO A 17 5.16 10.68 -13.73
C PRO A 17 3.94 10.42 -12.83
N LYS A 18 3.49 11.45 -12.13
CA LYS A 18 2.34 11.37 -11.21
C LYS A 18 1.07 10.79 -11.86
N ASN A 19 0.86 11.04 -13.15
CA ASN A 19 -0.29 10.49 -13.88
C ASN A 19 -0.22 8.96 -14.01
N ASP A 20 0.97 8.41 -14.25
CA ASP A 20 1.15 6.96 -14.37
C ASP A 20 1.02 6.29 -13.00
N LEU A 21 1.53 6.94 -11.94
CA LEU A 21 1.31 6.51 -10.55
C LEU A 21 -0.17 6.51 -10.16
N ASN A 22 -0.94 7.52 -10.61
CA ASN A 22 -2.38 7.56 -10.38
C ASN A 22 -3.10 6.41 -11.11
N ALA A 23 -2.73 6.12 -12.36
CA ALA A 23 -3.31 5.00 -13.10
C ALA A 23 -3.02 3.64 -12.42
N ALA A 24 -1.79 3.45 -11.93
CA ALA A 24 -1.44 2.27 -11.13
C ALA A 24 -2.26 2.19 -9.83
N GLY A 25 -2.50 3.33 -9.18
CA GLY A 25 -3.39 3.45 -8.03
C GLY A 25 -4.83 3.01 -8.33
N GLN A 26 -5.39 3.46 -9.45
CA GLN A 26 -6.74 3.09 -9.89
C GLN A 26 -6.88 1.57 -10.12
N ASN A 27 -5.90 0.94 -10.77
CA ASN A 27 -5.90 -0.51 -10.94
C ASN A 27 -5.87 -1.26 -9.59
N SER A 28 -5.05 -0.79 -8.64
CA SER A 28 -5.04 -1.32 -7.26
C SER A 28 -6.42 -1.15 -6.58
N GLU A 29 -7.07 0.00 -6.74
CA GLU A 29 -8.41 0.27 -6.20
C GLU A 29 -9.48 -0.67 -6.76
N GLU A 30 -9.45 -0.97 -8.06
CA GLU A 30 -10.39 -1.91 -8.69
C GLU A 30 -10.27 -3.32 -8.11
N VAL A 31 -9.05 -3.83 -7.93
CA VAL A 31 -8.79 -5.14 -7.31
C VAL A 31 -9.26 -5.14 -5.86
N LEU A 32 -8.99 -4.07 -5.10
CA LEU A 32 -9.46 -3.93 -3.72
C LEU A 32 -10.99 -3.89 -3.63
N ASN A 33 -11.66 -3.22 -4.56
CA ASN A 33 -13.12 -3.20 -4.64
C ASN A 33 -13.66 -4.61 -4.89
N ALA A 34 -13.10 -5.34 -5.86
CA ALA A 34 -13.50 -6.72 -6.16
C ALA A 34 -13.31 -7.64 -4.94
N MET A 35 -12.15 -7.58 -4.28
CA MET A 35 -11.89 -8.36 -3.06
C MET A 35 -12.88 -8.03 -1.95
N ARG A 36 -13.21 -6.74 -1.74
CA ARG A 36 -14.23 -6.34 -0.76
C ARG A 36 -15.61 -6.86 -1.13
N SER A 37 -15.99 -6.88 -2.41
CA SER A 37 -17.25 -7.48 -2.88
C SER A 37 -17.32 -9.00 -2.63
N GLU A 38 -16.17 -9.68 -2.54
CA GLU A 38 -16.06 -11.09 -2.12
C GLU A 38 -16.11 -11.27 -0.59
N GLY A 39 -16.30 -10.20 0.18
CA GLY A 39 -16.32 -10.23 1.64
C GLY A 39 -14.94 -10.17 2.30
N LYS A 40 -13.88 -9.88 1.55
CA LYS A 40 -12.52 -9.73 2.11
C LYS A 40 -12.32 -8.34 2.68
N ASN A 41 -11.91 -8.29 3.94
CA ASN A 41 -11.72 -7.04 4.64
C ASN A 41 -10.29 -6.53 4.39
N ILE A 42 -10.12 -5.76 3.31
CA ILE A 42 -8.85 -5.17 2.89
C ILE A 42 -9.06 -3.76 2.32
N GLN A 43 -8.19 -2.85 2.73
CA GLN A 43 -8.21 -1.45 2.31
C GLN A 43 -6.79 -0.91 2.19
N GLN A 44 -6.53 -0.09 1.18
CA GLN A 44 -5.31 0.71 1.07
C GLN A 44 -5.63 2.11 1.62
N GLU A 45 -4.80 2.60 2.53
CA GLU A 45 -4.95 3.94 3.13
C GLU A 45 -4.23 5.00 2.30
N GLN A 46 -2.96 4.73 1.93
CA GLN A 46 -2.13 5.65 1.16
C GLN A 46 -0.88 4.94 0.64
N SER A 47 -0.21 5.58 -0.31
CA SER A 47 1.08 5.18 -0.85
C SER A 47 2.08 6.32 -0.81
N TYR A 48 3.34 5.98 -0.56
CA TYR A 48 4.49 6.86 -0.59
C TYR A 48 5.46 6.34 -1.63
N VAL A 49 5.83 7.18 -2.58
CA VAL A 49 6.91 6.89 -3.52
C VAL A 49 8.20 7.46 -2.93
N VAL A 50 9.20 6.61 -2.72
CA VAL A 50 10.44 6.95 -2.02
C VAL A 50 11.61 6.32 -2.76
N GLY A 51 12.35 7.14 -3.52
CA GLY A 51 13.45 6.66 -4.36
C GLY A 51 12.97 5.56 -5.31
N ASP A 52 13.64 4.40 -5.31
CA ASP A 52 13.30 3.23 -6.13
C ASP A 52 12.29 2.28 -5.46
N ALA A 53 11.40 2.81 -4.62
CA ALA A 53 10.39 2.00 -3.96
C ALA A 53 9.06 2.72 -3.77
N ILE A 54 8.00 1.92 -3.72
CA ILE A 54 6.66 2.37 -3.32
C ILE A 54 6.33 1.68 -2.00
N PHE A 55 6.04 2.47 -0.99
CA PHE A 55 5.55 2.01 0.30
C PHE A 55 4.04 2.22 0.36
N CYS A 56 3.28 1.18 0.69
CA CYS A 56 1.85 1.29 0.81
C CYS A 56 1.39 0.91 2.21
N VAL A 57 0.47 1.68 2.76
CA VAL A 57 -0.19 1.38 4.03
C VAL A 57 -1.51 0.69 3.75
N TYR A 58 -1.68 -0.52 4.28
CA TYR A 58 -2.92 -1.28 4.18
C TYR A 58 -3.52 -1.56 5.54
N ASN A 59 -4.84 -1.67 5.59
CA ASN A 59 -5.59 -2.26 6.68
C ASN A 59 -6.22 -3.56 6.16
N ALA A 60 -5.92 -4.69 6.80
CA ALA A 60 -6.44 -6.00 6.38
C ALA A 60 -6.58 -6.96 7.57
N ASP A 61 -7.42 -7.98 7.48
CA ASP A 61 -7.57 -8.96 8.57
C ASP A 61 -6.39 -9.95 8.68
N SER A 62 -5.65 -10.19 7.59
CA SER A 62 -4.45 -11.03 7.57
C SER A 62 -3.42 -10.57 6.54
N GLU A 63 -2.19 -11.05 6.68
CA GLU A 63 -1.11 -10.89 5.68
C GLU A 63 -1.47 -11.60 4.36
N ASP A 64 -2.22 -12.70 4.42
CA ASP A 64 -2.62 -13.47 3.24
C ASP A 64 -3.54 -12.65 2.31
N LEU A 65 -4.39 -11.79 2.85
CA LEU A 65 -5.18 -10.86 2.01
C LEU A 65 -4.29 -9.86 1.28
N ILE A 66 -3.17 -9.45 1.89
CA ILE A 66 -2.20 -8.57 1.25
C ILE A 66 -1.48 -9.29 0.10
N LYS A 67 -1.07 -10.54 0.34
CA LYS A 67 -0.45 -11.40 -0.69
C LYS A 67 -1.41 -11.64 -1.85
N GLU A 68 -2.65 -12.00 -1.56
CA GLU A 68 -3.67 -12.22 -2.58
C GLU A 68 -3.93 -10.95 -3.40
N HIS A 69 -4.02 -9.78 -2.75
CA HIS A 69 -4.13 -8.51 -3.48
C HIS A 69 -2.92 -8.26 -4.38
N SER A 70 -1.72 -8.54 -3.89
CA SER A 70 -0.47 -8.41 -4.65
C SER A 70 -0.48 -9.29 -5.91
N GLU A 71 -0.94 -10.53 -5.79
CA GLU A 71 -1.07 -11.46 -6.91
C GLU A 71 -2.11 -10.97 -7.93
N ARG A 72 -3.31 -10.58 -7.46
CA ARG A 72 -4.41 -10.12 -8.32
C ARG A 72 -4.11 -8.82 -9.05
N SER A 73 -3.39 -7.90 -8.41
CA SER A 73 -3.01 -6.60 -9.00
C SER A 73 -1.84 -6.69 -9.97
N GLY A 74 -1.13 -7.82 -10.03
CA GLY A 74 0.09 -7.97 -10.84
C GLY A 74 1.26 -7.11 -10.33
N ALA A 75 1.14 -6.52 -9.15
CA ALA A 75 2.19 -5.77 -8.49
C ALA A 75 2.73 -6.63 -7.34
N PRO A 76 3.96 -7.15 -7.41
CA PRO A 76 4.57 -7.92 -6.33
C PRO A 76 4.82 -7.07 -5.08
N ALA A 77 4.58 -7.64 -3.91
CA ALA A 77 4.92 -7.08 -2.61
C ALA A 77 6.20 -7.75 -2.12
N ASP A 78 7.33 -7.06 -2.23
CA ASP A 78 8.64 -7.61 -1.84
C ASP A 78 8.75 -7.80 -0.32
N GLU A 79 8.11 -6.93 0.45
CA GLU A 79 8.05 -7.01 1.90
C GLU A 79 6.64 -6.67 2.40
N ILE A 80 6.11 -7.49 3.30
CA ILE A 80 4.83 -7.25 3.97
C ILE A 80 5.08 -7.32 5.47
N SER A 81 4.90 -6.19 6.16
CA SER A 81 5.23 -6.05 7.59
C SER A 81 4.01 -5.59 8.37
N GLU A 82 3.58 -6.36 9.38
CA GLU A 82 2.50 -5.95 10.29
C GLU A 82 3.00 -4.83 11.21
N VAL A 83 2.27 -3.70 11.22
CA VAL A 83 2.54 -2.57 12.10
C VAL A 83 2.01 -2.88 13.49
N LYS A 84 2.89 -3.26 14.42
CA LYS A 84 2.53 -3.61 15.80
C LYS A 84 2.23 -2.40 16.69
N SER A 85 2.82 -1.25 16.41
CA SER A 85 2.60 -0.01 17.16
C SER A 85 2.88 1.20 16.29
N VAL A 86 2.15 2.28 16.53
CA VAL A 86 2.38 3.59 15.90
C VAL A 86 2.64 4.60 17.01
N ILE A 87 3.80 5.23 16.97
CA ILE A 87 4.17 6.30 17.91
C ILE A 87 4.16 7.61 17.12
N ARG A 88 3.45 8.62 17.63
CA ARG A 88 3.35 9.95 17.00
C ARG A 88 3.88 10.99 17.97
N HIS A 89 4.89 11.73 17.53
CA HIS A 89 5.37 12.93 18.22
C HIS A 89 5.13 14.12 17.30
N ASN A 90 4.52 15.19 17.82
CA ASN A 90 4.43 16.45 17.11
C ASN A 90 5.42 17.44 17.73
N THR A 91 6.52 17.69 17.02
CA THR A 91 7.59 18.62 17.44
C THR A 91 7.58 19.91 16.63
N SER A 92 6.51 20.18 15.89
CA SER A 92 6.40 21.43 15.14
C SER A 92 6.32 22.60 16.12
N PHE A 93 7.23 23.57 15.98
CA PHE A 93 7.01 24.91 16.51
C PHE A 93 5.95 25.57 15.62
N VAL A 94 4.77 25.83 16.17
CA VAL A 94 3.76 26.64 15.47
C VAL A 94 4.33 28.06 15.40
N SER A 95 4.68 28.54 14.20
CA SER A 95 4.90 29.97 13.95
C SER A 95 3.57 30.68 13.77
#